data_AF-A0A7G5LWG0-F1
#
_entry.id   AF-A0A7G5LWG0-F1
#
_cell.length_a   1.000
_cell.length_b   1.000
_cell.length_c   1.000
_cell.angle_alpha   90.00
_cell.angle_beta   90.00
_cell.angle_gamma   90.00
#
_symmetry.space_group_name_H-M   'P 1'
#
loop_
_entity.id
_entity.type
_entity.pdbx_description
1 polymer ?
#
loop_
_entity_poly.entity_id
_entity_poly.type
_entity_poly.pdbx_seq_one_letter_code
_entity_poly.pdbx_strand_id
1 'polypeptide(L)'
;MTTTKKAGQKESTGVGFTDDERAAMKERAEELKAEGRGGKKKADNLKAVLTKIAEMGDSDRVMAERIHAIVSRVAPQLGAKTWYGMPAYTDEIGKVVCFFKAAEKFDGRYATLGFEESATLDEGSMWSTSYALTEITDADAEKIEQLVKRAAS
;
A
#
# COMPACT_ATOMS: atom_id res chain seq x y z
N MET A 1 41.29 11.33 19.81
CA MET A 1 40.02 12.07 19.67
C MET A 1 39.78 12.23 18.18
N THR A 2 38.73 11.62 17.63
CA THR A 2 37.63 12.28 16.87
C THR A 2 36.70 11.16 16.39
N THR A 3 35.59 10.97 17.08
CA THR A 3 34.53 10.03 16.73
C THR A 3 33.56 10.74 15.78
N THR A 4 33.49 10.32 14.52
CA THR A 4 32.51 10.82 13.56
C THR A 4 31.15 10.18 13.87
N LYS A 5 30.24 10.98 14.44
CA LYS A 5 28.82 10.63 14.64
C LYS A 5 28.15 10.45 13.27
N LYS A 6 27.69 9.23 12.99
CA LYS A 6 26.78 8.93 11.88
C LYS A 6 25.40 9.50 12.25
N ALA A 7 24.91 10.45 11.45
CA ALA A 7 23.59 11.03 11.62
C ALA A 7 22.53 9.94 11.40
N GLY A 8 21.66 9.74 12.40
CA GLY A 8 20.52 8.84 12.32
C GLY A 8 19.50 9.40 11.33
N GLN A 9 18.97 8.53 10.47
CA GLN A 9 17.75 8.81 9.72
C GLN A 9 16.64 9.12 10.71
N LYS A 10 16.08 10.31 10.57
CA LYS A 10 14.95 10.77 11.34
C LYS A 10 13.72 10.17 10.67
N GLU A 11 13.22 9.05 11.21
CA GLU A 11 11.91 8.54 10.84
C GLU A 11 10.88 9.62 11.15
N SER A 12 10.36 10.26 10.10
CA SER A 12 9.33 11.26 10.23
C SER A 12 8.02 10.56 10.53
N THR A 13 7.63 10.61 11.80
CA THR A 13 6.27 10.30 12.24
C THR A 13 5.29 11.26 11.57
N GLY A 14 4.69 10.76 10.47
CA GLY A 14 3.39 11.16 9.91
C GLY A 14 3.25 12.59 9.40
N VAL A 15 3.52 12.81 8.10
CA VAL A 15 2.67 13.57 7.17
C VAL A 15 3.10 13.18 5.74
N GLY A 16 2.27 12.41 5.01
CA GLY A 16 2.51 12.18 3.59
C GLY A 16 3.62 11.18 3.26
N PHE A 17 3.71 10.81 1.99
CA PHE A 17 4.92 10.20 1.43
C PHE A 17 6.15 11.10 1.62
N THR A 18 7.25 10.50 2.04
CA THR A 18 8.58 11.13 2.07
C THR A 18 9.07 11.48 0.66
N ASP A 19 10.11 12.33 0.56
CA ASP A 19 10.72 12.66 -0.73
C ASP A 19 11.26 11.42 -1.45
N ASP A 20 11.87 10.51 -0.70
CA ASP A 20 12.41 9.24 -1.22
C ASP A 20 11.28 8.33 -1.73
N GLU A 21 10.18 8.21 -1.00
CA GLU A 21 9.01 7.44 -1.44
C GLU A 21 8.36 8.06 -2.70
N ARG A 22 8.29 9.39 -2.78
CA ARG A 22 7.80 10.09 -3.97
C ARG A 22 8.70 9.86 -5.18
N ALA A 23 10.01 9.89 -4.99
CA ALA A 23 10.96 9.57 -6.04
C ALA A 23 10.81 8.12 -6.50
N ALA A 24 10.73 7.17 -5.57
CA ALA A 24 10.55 5.75 -5.86
C ALA A 24 9.23 5.48 -6.63
N MET A 25 8.12 6.13 -6.26
CA MET A 25 6.86 6.00 -6.99
C MET A 25 6.93 6.55 -8.42
N LYS A 26 7.64 7.68 -8.61
CA LYS A 26 7.84 8.26 -9.94
C LYS A 26 8.70 7.35 -10.81
N GLU A 27 9.81 6.85 -10.28
CA GLU A 27 10.69 5.91 -10.96
C GLU A 27 9.92 4.65 -11.35
N ARG A 28 9.15 4.06 -10.42
CA ARG A 28 8.32 2.89 -10.69
C ARG A 28 7.31 3.13 -11.81
N ALA A 29 6.69 4.31 -11.84
CA ALA A 29 5.76 4.65 -12.92
C ALA A 29 6.45 4.76 -14.29
N GLU A 30 7.69 5.24 -14.34
CA GLU A 30 8.47 5.31 -15.59
C GLU A 30 8.97 3.93 -16.04
N GLU A 31 9.45 3.09 -15.11
CA GLU A 31 9.81 1.69 -15.38
C GLU A 31 8.64 0.94 -16.01
N LEU A 32 7.45 1.05 -15.40
CA LEU A 32 6.25 0.42 -15.92
C LEU A 32 5.93 0.91 -17.33
N LYS A 33 6.05 2.21 -17.64
CA LYS A 33 5.81 2.70 -19.01
C LYS A 33 6.80 2.12 -20.03
N ALA A 34 8.04 1.83 -19.62
CA ALA A 34 9.05 1.25 -20.49
C ALA A 34 8.74 -0.21 -20.90
N GLU A 35 7.89 -0.93 -20.14
CA GLU A 35 7.43 -2.30 -20.47
C GLU A 35 6.42 -2.37 -21.65
N GLY A 36 6.16 -1.27 -22.35
CA GLY A 36 5.26 -1.22 -23.50
C GLY A 36 3.78 -1.08 -23.14
N ARG A 37 2.87 -1.60 -23.98
CA ARG A 37 1.42 -1.31 -23.85
C ARG A 37 0.81 -1.81 -22.54
N GLY A 38 1.20 -3.01 -22.08
CA GLY A 38 0.77 -3.56 -20.80
C GLY A 38 1.32 -2.74 -19.63
N GLY A 39 2.59 -2.36 -19.72
CA GLY A 39 3.27 -1.48 -18.79
C GLY A 39 2.63 -0.10 -18.62
N LYS A 40 2.26 0.56 -19.72
CA LYS A 40 1.53 1.84 -19.70
C LYS A 40 0.23 1.74 -18.89
N LYS A 41 -0.53 0.66 -19.07
CA LYS A 41 -1.75 0.41 -18.28
C LYS A 41 -1.45 0.26 -16.78
N LYS A 42 -0.39 -0.46 -16.42
CA LYS A 42 0.05 -0.58 -15.02
C LYS A 42 0.44 0.79 -14.44
N ALA A 43 1.18 1.61 -15.19
CA ALA A 43 1.55 2.96 -14.77
C ALA A 43 0.32 3.89 -14.60
N ASP A 44 -0.64 3.82 -15.53
CA ASP A 44 -1.89 4.59 -15.44
C ASP A 44 -2.72 4.14 -14.22
N ASN A 45 -2.78 2.84 -13.94
CA ASN A 45 -3.46 2.31 -12.75
C ASN A 45 -2.77 2.73 -11.44
N LEU A 46 -1.43 2.69 -11.39
CA LEU A 46 -0.66 3.18 -10.25
C LEU A 46 -0.95 4.67 -10.01
N LYS A 47 -0.91 5.48 -11.07
CA LYS A 47 -1.28 6.91 -10.98
C LYS A 47 -2.70 7.11 -10.45
N ALA A 48 -3.65 6.28 -10.90
CA ALA A 48 -5.04 6.35 -10.44
C ALA A 48 -5.16 6.01 -8.93
N VAL A 49 -4.41 5.02 -8.45
CA VAL A 49 -4.32 4.70 -7.01
C VAL A 49 -3.76 5.87 -6.22
N LEU A 50 -2.62 6.42 -6.64
CA LEU A 50 -1.98 7.55 -5.94
C LEU A 50 -2.87 8.80 -5.93
N THR A 51 -3.57 9.06 -7.04
CA THR A 51 -4.56 10.14 -7.10
C THR A 51 -5.68 9.92 -6.09
N LYS A 52 -6.21 8.68 -6.00
CA LYS A 52 -7.26 8.37 -5.02
C LYS A 52 -6.80 8.48 -3.58
N ILE A 53 -5.55 8.12 -3.29
CA ILE A 53 -4.95 8.32 -1.95
C ILE A 53 -4.88 9.82 -1.63
N ALA A 54 -4.42 10.65 -2.56
CA ALA A 54 -4.30 12.09 -2.38
C ALA A 54 -5.66 12.80 -2.16
N GLU A 55 -6.75 12.26 -2.71
CA GLU A 55 -8.11 12.78 -2.54
C GLU A 55 -8.74 12.46 -1.17
N MET A 56 -8.13 11.58 -0.35
CA MET A 56 -8.67 11.20 0.96
C MET A 56 -8.45 12.29 2.02
N GLY A 57 -9.37 12.37 2.99
CA GLY A 57 -9.16 13.13 4.22
C GLY A 57 -7.93 12.63 4.99
N ASP A 58 -7.34 13.52 5.79
CA ASP A 58 -6.00 13.33 6.36
C ASP A 58 -5.81 11.99 7.09
N SER A 59 -6.79 11.56 7.90
CA SER A 59 -6.72 10.29 8.65
C SER A 59 -6.67 9.06 7.74
N ASP A 60 -7.55 9.00 6.74
CA ASP A 60 -7.59 7.88 5.79
C ASP A 60 -6.40 7.92 4.84
N ARG A 61 -5.98 9.12 4.42
CA ARG A 61 -4.83 9.33 3.54
C ARG A 61 -3.56 8.77 4.15
N VAL A 62 -3.23 9.13 5.39
CA VAL A 62 -2.00 8.67 6.05
C VAL A 62 -1.95 7.14 6.15
N MET A 63 -3.07 6.50 6.48
CA MET A 63 -3.15 5.03 6.52
C MET A 63 -2.98 4.42 5.11
N ALA A 64 -3.63 5.00 4.10
CA ALA A 64 -3.55 4.52 2.73
C ALA A 64 -2.14 4.65 2.13
N GLU A 65 -1.46 5.78 2.37
CA GLU A 65 -0.06 6.02 2.00
C GLU A 65 0.86 4.99 2.65
N ARG A 66 0.69 4.75 3.95
CA ARG A 66 1.50 3.78 4.70
C ARG A 66 1.30 2.35 4.20
N ILE A 67 0.06 1.96 3.89
CA ILE A 67 -0.24 0.66 3.26
C ILE A 67 0.40 0.58 1.87
N HIS A 68 0.30 1.64 1.06
CA HIS A 68 0.91 1.68 -0.26
C HIS A 68 2.44 1.51 -0.21
N ALA A 69 3.10 2.19 0.71
CA ALA A 69 4.54 2.07 0.92
C ALA A 69 4.92 0.64 1.34
N ILE A 70 4.18 0.02 2.27
CA ILE A 70 4.40 -1.37 2.69
C ILE A 70 4.26 -2.31 1.51
N VAL A 71 3.15 -2.26 0.77
CA VAL A 71 2.92 -3.16 -0.37
C VAL A 71 4.00 -3.00 -1.43
N SER A 72 4.35 -1.75 -1.77
CA SER A 72 5.38 -1.47 -2.77
C SER A 72 6.76 -2.01 -2.37
N ARG A 73 7.07 -2.01 -1.06
CA ARG A 73 8.35 -2.50 -0.54
C ARG A 73 8.41 -4.02 -0.45
N VAL A 74 7.33 -4.66 0.00
CA VAL A 74 7.38 -6.08 0.41
C VAL A 74 6.69 -7.04 -0.57
N ALA A 75 5.88 -6.49 -1.48
CA ALA A 75 5.24 -7.23 -2.55
C ALA A 75 5.26 -6.44 -3.88
N PRO A 76 6.45 -6.03 -4.39
CA PRO A 76 6.57 -5.21 -5.60
C PRO A 76 6.06 -5.88 -6.88
N GLN A 77 5.84 -7.20 -6.83
CA GLN A 77 5.21 -7.98 -7.91
C GLN A 77 3.71 -7.69 -8.04
N LEU A 78 3.05 -7.18 -7.00
CA LEU A 78 1.63 -6.85 -7.08
C LEU A 78 1.41 -5.61 -7.97
N GLY A 79 0.42 -5.70 -8.85
CA GLY A 79 -0.09 -4.54 -9.57
C GLY A 79 -0.87 -3.64 -8.65
N ALA A 80 -0.90 -2.33 -8.93
CA ALA A 80 -1.82 -1.40 -8.26
C ALA A 80 -3.01 -1.11 -9.19
N LYS A 81 -4.23 -1.01 -8.65
CA LYS A 81 -5.41 -0.50 -9.36
C LYS A 81 -6.42 0.12 -8.42
N THR A 82 -7.30 0.96 -8.95
CA THR A 82 -8.48 1.39 -8.21
C THR A 82 -9.56 0.31 -8.29
N TRP A 83 -10.16 -0.05 -7.16
CA TRP A 83 -11.27 -0.99 -7.06
C TRP A 83 -12.37 -0.38 -6.18
N TYR A 84 -13.59 -0.28 -6.72
CA TYR A 84 -14.68 0.53 -6.13
C TYR A 84 -14.26 1.95 -5.74
N GLY A 85 -13.35 2.52 -6.55
CA GLY A 85 -12.78 3.85 -6.34
C GLY A 85 -11.92 3.96 -5.09
N MET A 86 -11.31 2.86 -4.62
CA MET A 86 -10.36 2.80 -3.52
C MET A 86 -9.06 2.08 -3.94
N PRO A 87 -7.94 2.28 -3.23
CA PRO A 87 -6.68 1.58 -3.51
C PRO A 87 -6.82 0.06 -3.37
N ALA A 88 -6.34 -0.68 -4.37
CA ALA A 88 -6.25 -2.14 -4.34
C ALA A 88 -4.99 -2.62 -5.06
N TYR A 89 -4.56 -3.82 -4.68
CA TYR A 89 -3.34 -4.45 -5.17
C TYR A 89 -3.68 -5.83 -5.72
N THR A 90 -3.09 -6.19 -6.85
CA THR A 90 -3.50 -7.36 -7.63
C THR A 90 -2.36 -8.30 -7.93
N ASP A 91 -2.71 -9.57 -8.08
CA ASP A 91 -1.83 -10.56 -8.70
C ASP A 91 -1.55 -10.23 -10.18
N GLU A 92 -0.76 -11.08 -10.84
CA GLU A 92 -0.36 -10.93 -12.24
C GLU A 92 -1.55 -10.98 -13.21
N ILE A 93 -2.59 -11.76 -12.90
CA ILE A 93 -3.80 -11.90 -13.72
C ILE A 93 -4.84 -10.79 -13.43
N GLY A 94 -4.55 -9.90 -12.48
CA GLY A 94 -5.34 -8.72 -12.17
C GLY A 94 -6.45 -8.93 -11.14
N LYS A 95 -6.49 -10.05 -10.41
CA LYS A 95 -7.39 -10.26 -9.28
C LYS A 95 -6.89 -9.53 -8.05
N VAL A 96 -7.80 -9.00 -7.24
CA VAL A 96 -7.43 -8.28 -6.02
C VAL A 96 -6.89 -9.27 -5.00
N VAL A 97 -5.74 -8.95 -4.42
CA VAL A 97 -5.12 -9.65 -3.30
C VAL A 97 -5.44 -8.91 -2.00
N CYS A 98 -5.15 -7.61 -1.95
CA CYS A 98 -5.51 -6.76 -0.81
C CYS A 98 -5.97 -5.37 -1.25
N PHE A 99 -6.71 -4.70 -0.37
CA PHE A 99 -7.28 -3.37 -0.63
C PHE A 99 -7.38 -2.54 0.64
N PHE A 100 -7.44 -1.22 0.45
CA PHE A 100 -7.74 -0.27 1.52
C PHE A 100 -9.09 0.37 1.26
N LYS A 101 -9.95 0.45 2.28
CA LYS A 101 -11.25 1.13 2.23
C LYS A 101 -11.23 2.26 3.24
N ALA A 102 -11.29 3.50 2.74
CA ALA A 102 -11.38 4.70 3.56
C ALA A 102 -12.66 4.70 4.41
N ALA A 103 -12.58 5.13 5.67
CA ALA A 103 -13.75 5.25 6.54
C ALA A 103 -14.72 6.31 6.00
N GLU A 104 -14.19 7.47 5.62
CA GLU A 104 -14.93 8.67 5.22
C GLU A 104 -15.87 8.40 4.04
N LYS A 105 -15.39 7.66 3.04
CA LYS A 105 -16.16 7.39 1.82
C LYS A 105 -17.40 6.51 2.06
N PHE A 106 -17.39 5.69 3.11
CA PHE A 106 -18.41 4.66 3.34
C PHE A 106 -19.14 4.85 4.66
N ASP A 107 -19.06 6.04 5.25
CA ASP A 107 -19.64 6.38 6.56
C ASP A 107 -19.26 5.33 7.64
N GLY A 108 -18.04 4.82 7.55
CA GLY A 108 -17.51 3.78 8.41
C GLY A 108 -16.98 4.35 9.72
N ARG A 109 -17.12 3.58 10.81
CA ARG A 109 -16.48 3.92 12.09
C ARG A 109 -14.94 3.85 12.02
N TYR A 110 -14.41 3.06 11.10
CA TYR A 110 -12.99 2.79 10.91
C TYR A 110 -12.70 2.52 9.43
N ALA A 111 -11.46 2.72 9.02
CA ALA A 111 -10.97 2.28 7.72
C ALA A 111 -10.78 0.76 7.73
N THR A 112 -10.63 0.15 6.56
CA THR A 112 -10.45 -1.31 6.46
C THR A 112 -9.28 -1.66 5.55
N LEU A 113 -8.35 -2.46 6.05
CA LEU A 113 -7.44 -3.25 5.22
C LEU A 113 -8.08 -4.63 5.03
N GLY A 114 -8.38 -4.98 3.79
CA GLY A 114 -9.00 -6.25 3.43
C GLY A 114 -8.13 -7.08 2.50
N PHE A 115 -8.39 -8.38 2.50
CA PHE A 115 -7.79 -9.39 1.66
C PHE A 115 -8.89 -10.17 0.94
N GLU A 116 -8.71 -10.39 -0.37
CA GLU A 116 -9.66 -11.09 -1.22
C GLU A 116 -9.21 -12.53 -1.48
N GLU A 117 -10.04 -13.33 -2.15
CA GLU A 117 -9.80 -14.77 -2.41
C GLU A 117 -8.43 -15.08 -3.04
N SER A 118 -7.83 -14.13 -3.76
CA SER A 118 -6.50 -14.33 -4.37
C SER A 118 -5.33 -14.15 -3.38
N ALA A 119 -5.60 -13.83 -2.12
CA ALA A 119 -4.60 -13.75 -1.07
C ALA A 119 -4.31 -15.13 -0.46
N THR A 120 -3.03 -15.50 -0.39
CA THR A 120 -2.53 -16.75 0.21
C THR A 120 -2.40 -16.64 1.73
N LEU A 121 -3.55 -16.44 2.39
CA LEU A 121 -3.68 -16.38 3.86
C LEU A 121 -4.32 -17.63 4.46
N ASP A 122 -4.52 -18.67 3.64
CA ASP A 122 -5.26 -19.90 3.89
C ASP A 122 -4.54 -20.93 4.80
N GLU A 123 -3.78 -20.45 5.77
CA GLU A 123 -3.15 -21.32 6.77
C GLU A 123 -4.17 -21.78 7.83
N GLY A 124 -4.50 -23.07 7.79
CA GLY A 124 -5.38 -23.71 8.77
C GLY A 124 -6.85 -23.71 8.35
N SER A 125 -7.76 -23.78 9.33
CA SER A 125 -9.21 -23.89 9.08
C SER A 125 -9.95 -22.54 9.14
N MET A 126 -9.29 -21.47 9.60
CA MET A 126 -9.87 -20.14 9.72
C MET A 126 -8.76 -19.08 9.83
N TRP A 127 -8.92 -17.98 9.09
CA TRP A 127 -8.02 -16.82 9.12
C TRP A 127 -8.81 -15.52 8.96
N SER A 128 -8.19 -14.40 9.36
CA SER A 128 -8.78 -13.07 9.19
C SER A 128 -8.60 -12.58 7.75
N THR A 129 -9.69 -12.11 7.14
CA THR A 129 -9.69 -11.52 5.78
C THR A 129 -9.84 -10.00 5.79
N SER A 130 -10.10 -9.38 6.94
CA SER A 130 -10.15 -7.93 7.05
C SER A 130 -9.79 -7.44 8.45
N TYR A 131 -9.25 -6.23 8.51
CA TYR A 131 -8.84 -5.55 9.74
C TYR A 131 -9.41 -4.13 9.78
N ALA A 132 -10.03 -3.78 10.90
CA ALA A 132 -10.47 -2.42 11.21
C ALA A 132 -9.27 -1.57 11.61
N LEU A 133 -9.13 -0.39 11.00
CA LEU A 133 -8.03 0.54 11.23
C LEU A 133 -8.55 1.90 11.68
N THR A 134 -8.01 2.39 12.78
CA THR A 134 -8.22 3.77 13.25
C THR A 134 -6.94 4.60 13.06
N GLU A 135 -5.80 3.94 13.15
CA GLU A 135 -4.47 4.41 12.79
C GLU A 135 -3.61 3.21 12.39
N ILE A 136 -2.36 3.45 11.98
CA ILE A 136 -1.35 2.42 11.79
C ILE A 136 -0.10 2.83 12.57
N THR A 137 0.16 2.16 13.69
CA THR A 137 1.40 2.31 14.46
C THR A 137 2.56 1.55 13.79
N ASP A 138 3.78 1.67 14.33
CA ASP A 138 4.93 0.93 13.80
C ASP A 138 4.77 -0.59 13.98
N ALA A 139 4.22 -1.01 15.12
CA ALA A 139 3.90 -2.43 15.37
C ALA A 139 2.82 -2.94 14.41
N ASP A 140 1.81 -2.11 14.10
CA ASP A 140 0.80 -2.47 13.10
C ASP A 140 1.41 -2.57 11.70
N ALA A 141 2.33 -1.68 11.35
CA ALA A 141 3.03 -1.70 10.07
C ALA A 141 3.84 -2.99 9.89
N GLU A 142 4.54 -3.46 10.92
CA GLU A 142 5.24 -4.76 10.90
C GLU A 142 4.26 -5.92 10.68
N LYS A 143 3.11 -5.90 11.36
CA LYS A 143 2.06 -6.91 11.19
C LYS A 143 1.47 -6.89 9.78
N ILE A 144 1.16 -5.70 9.25
CA ILE A 144 0.67 -5.53 7.89
C ILE A 144 1.71 -6.02 6.88
N GLU A 145 2.99 -5.73 7.08
CA GLU A 145 4.07 -6.23 6.24
C GLU A 145 4.09 -7.77 6.20
N GLN A 146 3.99 -8.45 7.35
CA GLN A 146 3.94 -9.92 7.38
C GLN A 146 2.70 -10.47 6.66
N LEU A 147 1.54 -9.84 6.85
CA LEU A 147 0.30 -10.24 6.20
C LEU A 147 0.38 -10.04 4.68
N VAL A 148 0.90 -8.91 4.21
CA VAL A 148 1.05 -8.63 2.78
C VAL A 148 2.06 -9.57 2.13
N LYS A 149 3.20 -9.85 2.78
CA LYS A 149 4.18 -10.83 2.27
C LYS A 149 3.53 -12.19 2.07
N ARG A 150 2.81 -12.66 3.09
CA ARG A 150 2.10 -13.94 3.03
C ARG A 150 1.07 -13.93 1.93
N ALA A 151 0.17 -12.94 1.91
CA ALA A 151 -0.90 -12.81 0.93
C ALA A 151 -0.44 -12.75 -0.54
N ALA A 152 0.80 -12.33 -0.79
CA ALA A 152 1.38 -12.15 -2.12
C ALA A 152 2.33 -13.28 -2.55
N SER A 153 2.49 -14.32 -1.73
CA SER A 153 3.36 -15.48 -1.96
C SER A 153 2.66 -16.58 -2.75
#